data_AF-A0A6L4AH11-F1
#
_entry.id   AF-A0A6L4AH11-F1
#
_cell.length_a   1.000
_cell.length_b   1.000
_cell.length_c   1.000
_cell.angle_alpha   90.00
_cell.angle_beta   90.00
_cell.angle_gamma   90.00
#
_symmetry.space_group_name_H-M   'P 1'
#
loop_
_entity.id
_entity.type
_entity.pdbx_description
1 polymer ?
#
loop_
_entity_poly.entity_id
_entity_poly.type
_entity_poly.pdbx_seq_one_letter_code
_entity_poly.pdbx_strand_id
1 'polypeptide(L)'
;MNYPVWYLPEVGGGFLIALIAVLHVFVSHFAVGGGLYLIYAEKKGLAENSEGILAFTKRHARFFLLLTVVFGSITGVGIWFIIALVNPAATSSLIHIFVFGWAAEWVFFVVEIVAAFVYYYMFGRMDSRTHLQVGWIYFAAAWMSLLLINGIIAFMLTPGAWLQQQGFWRGFFNPSFWPSLFFRTCVAILLAGCYGYLTASFTRDRQVRLAMTRFSGKWALAATVAAIPFAIWYVLALPDQAAALVLGKSPTIAMAVQWGGVALAGLLAITLTAGIVRPGWNLKPVAFAALLLSLAVMGSFEWIREAARRPWVIGGVMYSNMIRASDVPSLNEKGFLQEARWVANRTVTPENQRRAGRELFIHQCYACHTVGGGNNDIVSRTAAQTYSGLTAYIGRMHQVRPFMPPFAGTEAEARALAAYIVGDLHGKEVKEPVAGKGDPGRLVFEQHCASCHQADEIVQAMGGQSPEEIAGTLETLDQISDEMVPFAGSEVEKRQLSGFLHSGGVGEGGTGSATAVSGPEVFAVHCAACHAPEELPEKIAGRDKQELYELLGRLNELNEEMEPFAGTDEERRALAGHLETLAGGAK
;
A
#
# COMPACT_ATOMS: atom_id res chain seq x y z
N MET A 1 24.24 3.67 5.86
CA MET A 1 23.14 2.81 6.38
C MET A 1 23.58 2.17 7.69
N ASN A 2 22.96 2.55 8.81
CA ASN A 2 23.57 2.35 10.14
C ASN A 2 22.81 1.39 11.08
N TYR A 3 21.61 0.93 10.70
CA TYR A 3 20.74 0.17 11.60
C TYR A 3 20.49 -1.26 11.07
N PRO A 4 20.33 -2.24 11.96
CA PRO A 4 19.92 -3.59 11.56
C PRO A 4 18.46 -3.58 11.06
N VAL A 5 18.13 -4.51 10.17
CA VAL A 5 16.76 -4.67 9.65
C VAL A 5 16.04 -5.74 10.47
N TRP A 6 14.88 -5.38 11.03
CA TRP A 6 13.97 -6.35 11.65
C TRP A 6 13.17 -7.08 10.56
N TYR A 7 13.69 -8.22 10.14
CA TYR A 7 13.19 -8.96 8.97
C TYR A 7 12.08 -9.94 9.35
N LEU A 8 10.85 -9.64 8.93
CA LEU A 8 9.63 -10.42 9.11
C LEU A 8 8.98 -10.66 7.73
N PRO A 9 9.49 -11.63 6.94
CA PRO A 9 9.21 -11.74 5.51
C PRO A 9 7.71 -11.84 5.16
N GLU A 10 6.93 -12.58 5.95
CA GLU A 10 5.52 -12.85 5.64
C GLU A 10 4.57 -11.70 6.04
N VAL A 11 4.93 -10.95 7.08
CA VAL A 11 4.06 -9.90 7.66
C VAL A 11 4.44 -8.51 7.13
N GLY A 12 5.74 -8.22 7.08
CA GLY A 12 6.27 -6.91 6.72
C GLY A 12 6.09 -5.85 7.81
N GLY A 13 7.13 -5.05 8.05
CA GLY A 13 7.09 -3.99 9.07
C GLY A 13 6.05 -2.90 8.81
N GLY A 14 5.78 -2.58 7.53
CA GLY A 14 4.80 -1.55 7.15
C GLY A 14 3.36 -1.89 7.57
N PHE A 15 2.99 -3.17 7.57
CA PHE A 15 1.67 -3.62 8.03
C PHE A 15 1.50 -3.39 9.53
N LEU A 16 2.52 -3.71 10.33
CA LEU A 16 2.48 -3.51 11.79
C LEU A 16 2.37 -2.02 12.16
N ILE A 17 3.10 -1.15 11.44
CA ILE A 17 2.93 0.30 11.58
C ILE A 17 1.49 0.69 11.27
N ALA A 18 0.94 0.26 10.14
CA ALA A 18 -0.43 0.63 9.73
C ALA A 18 -1.47 0.19 10.77
N LEU A 19 -1.38 -1.06 11.26
CA LEU A 19 -2.30 -1.60 12.26
C LEU A 19 -2.29 -0.79 13.56
N ILE A 20 -1.11 -0.55 14.14
CA ILE A 20 -0.98 0.17 15.40
C ILE A 20 -1.33 1.65 15.21
N ALA A 21 -0.87 2.28 14.13
CA ALA A 21 -1.12 3.69 13.85
C ALA A 21 -2.62 3.97 13.65
N VAL A 22 -3.33 3.20 12.83
CA VAL A 22 -4.77 3.42 12.59
C VAL A 22 -5.56 3.29 13.89
N LEU A 23 -5.30 2.27 14.70
CA LEU A 23 -5.99 2.06 15.98
C LEU A 23 -5.68 3.16 17.00
N HIS A 24 -4.41 3.54 17.12
CA HIS A 24 -4.00 4.60 18.03
C HIS A 24 -4.60 5.94 17.61
N VAL A 25 -4.47 6.31 16.32
CA VAL A 25 -4.95 7.57 15.76
C VAL A 25 -6.47 7.68 15.90
N PHE A 26 -7.21 6.58 15.71
CA PHE A 26 -8.65 6.55 15.92
C PHE A 26 -9.05 6.90 17.37
N VAL A 27 -8.30 6.40 18.35
CA VAL A 27 -8.56 6.69 19.77
C VAL A 27 -8.00 8.05 20.19
N SER A 28 -6.84 8.47 19.68
CA SER A 28 -6.26 9.78 20.01
C SER A 28 -7.10 10.93 19.45
N HIS A 29 -7.67 10.79 18.26
CA HIS A 29 -8.61 11.79 17.73
C HIS A 29 -9.91 11.84 18.56
N PHE A 30 -10.37 10.71 19.10
CA PHE A 30 -11.44 10.72 20.09
C PHE A 30 -11.00 11.39 21.39
N ALA A 31 -9.76 11.21 21.85
CA ALA A 31 -9.24 11.92 23.02
C ALA A 31 -9.32 13.45 22.84
N VAL A 32 -8.92 13.96 21.67
CA VAL A 32 -8.99 15.40 21.36
C VAL A 32 -10.43 15.89 21.26
N GLY A 33 -11.23 15.31 20.36
CA GLY A 33 -12.60 15.78 20.12
C GLY A 33 -13.55 15.49 21.28
N GLY A 34 -13.36 14.37 21.96
CA GLY A 34 -14.15 13.95 23.11
C GLY A 34 -13.97 14.86 24.31
N GLY A 35 -12.77 15.45 24.48
CA GLY A 35 -12.55 16.51 25.46
C GLY A 35 -13.48 17.70 25.26
N LEU A 36 -13.59 18.20 24.02
CA LEU A 36 -14.52 19.27 23.68
C LEU A 36 -15.98 18.82 23.87
N TYR A 37 -16.31 17.60 23.42
CA TYR A 37 -17.65 17.05 23.55
C TYR A 37 -18.11 16.98 25.00
N LEU A 38 -17.26 16.54 25.94
CA LEU A 38 -17.58 16.46 27.36
C LEU A 38 -17.99 17.81 27.94
N ILE A 39 -17.23 18.87 27.64
CA ILE A 39 -17.53 20.25 28.07
C ILE A 39 -18.94 20.65 27.62
N TYR A 40 -19.28 20.43 26.35
CA TYR A 40 -20.56 20.86 25.80
C TYR A 40 -21.72 19.94 26.21
N ALA A 41 -21.48 18.64 26.41
CA ALA A 41 -22.46 17.71 26.95
C ALA A 41 -22.82 18.06 28.40
N GLU A 42 -21.83 18.44 29.21
CA GLU A 42 -22.06 18.95 30.57
C GLU A 42 -22.79 20.29 30.56
N LYS A 43 -22.34 21.27 29.75
CA LYS A 43 -23.03 22.55 29.60
C LYS A 43 -24.49 22.36 29.19
N LYS A 44 -24.79 21.42 28.29
CA LYS A 44 -26.16 21.06 27.91
C LYS A 44 -26.95 20.54 29.10
N GLY A 45 -26.41 19.59 29.87
CA GLY A 45 -27.06 19.06 31.06
C GLY A 45 -27.36 20.12 32.11
N LEU A 46 -26.43 21.06 32.32
CA LEU A 46 -26.61 22.19 33.23
C LEU A 46 -27.66 23.18 32.71
N ALA A 47 -27.58 23.58 31.44
CA ALA A 47 -28.51 24.54 30.84
C ALA A 47 -29.95 24.01 30.79
N GLU A 48 -30.12 22.70 30.59
CA GLU A 48 -31.42 22.03 30.56
C GLU A 48 -31.88 21.54 31.94
N ASN A 49 -31.09 21.77 33.00
CA ASN A 49 -31.33 21.24 34.35
C ASN A 49 -31.67 19.74 34.34
N SER A 50 -30.97 18.96 33.51
CA SER A 50 -31.27 17.55 33.29
C SER A 50 -30.25 16.65 33.99
N GLU A 51 -30.66 16.07 35.12
CA GLU A 51 -29.86 15.06 35.84
C GLU A 51 -29.52 13.86 34.95
N GLY A 52 -30.44 13.47 34.06
CA GLY A 52 -30.24 12.37 33.12
C GLY A 52 -29.11 12.64 32.12
N ILE A 53 -28.99 13.86 31.60
CA ILE A 53 -27.89 14.26 30.72
C ILE A 53 -26.57 14.33 31.50
N LEU A 54 -26.57 14.88 32.72
CA LEU A 54 -25.37 14.91 33.55
C LEU A 54 -24.88 13.50 33.91
N ALA A 55 -25.80 12.58 34.23
CA ALA A 55 -25.49 11.18 34.48
C ALA A 55 -24.96 10.47 33.21
N PHE A 56 -25.50 10.81 32.04
CA PHE A 56 -24.96 10.36 30.76
C PHE A 56 -23.52 10.87 30.57
N THR A 57 -23.28 12.17 30.74
CA THR A 57 -21.96 12.78 30.57
C THR A 57 -20.94 12.18 31.52
N LYS A 58 -21.27 11.95 32.79
CA LYS A 58 -20.38 11.27 33.74
C LYS A 58 -20.05 9.83 33.33
N ARG A 59 -21.02 9.09 32.79
CA ARG A 59 -20.79 7.74 32.26
C ARG A 59 -19.92 7.77 31.00
N HIS A 60 -20.18 8.72 30.11
CA HIS A 60 -19.37 8.95 28.92
C HIS A 60 -17.94 9.33 29.30
N ALA A 61 -17.74 10.18 30.30
CA ALA A 61 -16.44 10.55 30.84
C ALA A 61 -15.66 9.35 31.40
N ARG A 62 -16.34 8.40 32.06
CA ARG A 62 -15.71 7.13 32.48
C ARG A 62 -15.22 6.31 31.28
N PHE A 63 -16.10 6.14 30.28
CA PHE A 63 -15.78 5.41 29.06
C PHE A 63 -14.61 6.06 28.31
N PHE A 64 -14.68 7.38 28.16
CA PHE A 64 -13.65 8.23 27.60
C PHE A 64 -12.33 8.01 28.31
N LEU A 65 -12.26 8.21 29.63
CA LEU A 65 -11.03 8.03 30.41
C LEU A 65 -10.43 6.63 30.24
N LEU A 66 -11.24 5.56 30.30
CA LEU A 66 -10.73 4.21 30.13
C LEU A 66 -10.16 3.97 28.72
N LEU A 67 -10.86 4.43 27.68
CA LEU A 67 -10.43 4.21 26.30
C LEU A 67 -9.23 5.08 25.95
N THR A 68 -9.26 6.37 26.25
CA THR A 68 -8.22 7.32 25.82
C THR A 68 -6.98 7.24 26.69
N VAL A 69 -7.14 7.20 28.02
CA VAL A 69 -5.98 7.19 28.93
C VAL A 69 -5.35 5.81 29.03
N VAL A 70 -6.11 4.71 29.03
CA VAL A 70 -5.51 3.37 29.17
C VAL A 70 -5.11 2.83 27.81
N PHE A 71 -6.08 2.60 26.92
CA PHE A 71 -5.80 2.00 25.61
C PHE A 71 -5.01 2.97 24.71
N GLY A 72 -5.34 4.27 24.72
CA GLY A 72 -4.58 5.28 23.98
C GLY A 72 -3.12 5.38 24.43
N SER A 73 -2.83 5.37 25.74
CA SER A 73 -1.43 5.38 26.22
C SER A 73 -0.65 4.14 25.81
N ILE A 74 -1.24 2.94 25.96
CA ILE A 74 -0.57 1.68 25.60
C ILE A 74 -0.25 1.65 24.11
N THR A 75 -1.22 2.01 23.26
CA THR A 75 -1.03 2.03 21.81
C THR A 75 -0.06 3.14 21.38
N GLY A 76 -0.03 4.29 22.07
CA GLY A 76 0.91 5.37 21.80
C GLY A 76 2.35 4.98 22.09
N VAL A 77 2.60 4.31 23.22
CA VAL A 77 3.90 3.70 23.51
C VAL A 77 4.23 2.63 22.47
N GLY A 78 3.25 1.81 22.07
CA GLY A 78 3.40 0.81 21.00
C GLY A 78 3.88 1.40 19.67
N ILE A 79 3.42 2.60 19.29
CA ILE A 79 3.92 3.31 18.09
C ILE A 79 5.42 3.56 18.19
N TRP A 80 5.91 4.06 19.33
CA TRP A 80 7.34 4.36 19.49
C TRP A 80 8.22 3.13 19.30
N PHE A 81 7.82 1.98 19.86
CA PHE A 81 8.54 0.72 19.66
C PHE A 81 8.50 0.27 18.21
N ILE A 82 7.33 0.28 17.56
CA ILE A 82 7.22 -0.24 16.19
C ILE A 82 7.97 0.63 15.18
N ILE A 83 7.89 1.96 15.28
CA ILE A 83 8.61 2.84 14.34
C ILE A 83 10.12 2.81 14.57
N ALA A 84 10.58 2.58 15.81
CA ALA A 84 12.00 2.42 16.11
C ALA A 84 12.57 1.12 15.55
N LEU A 85 11.78 0.05 15.49
CA LEU A 85 12.20 -1.24 14.93
C LEU A 85 12.09 -1.28 13.40
N VAL A 86 11.01 -0.74 12.85
CA VAL A 86 10.71 -0.84 11.41
C VAL A 86 11.38 0.27 10.60
N ASN A 87 11.47 1.50 11.12
CA ASN A 87 12.07 2.62 10.41
C ASN A 87 13.01 3.48 11.30
N PRO A 88 14.06 2.87 11.90
CA PRO A 88 14.94 3.53 12.86
C PRO A 88 15.62 4.80 12.30
N ALA A 89 16.00 4.80 11.02
CA ALA A 89 16.72 5.94 10.44
C ALA A 89 15.82 7.19 10.29
N ALA A 90 14.57 7.00 9.87
CA ALA A 90 13.60 8.09 9.79
C ALA A 90 13.22 8.58 11.19
N THR A 91 12.91 7.66 12.12
CA THR A 91 12.60 8.00 13.52
C THR A 91 13.75 8.78 14.16
N SER A 92 14.99 8.31 14.03
CA SER A 92 16.19 9.01 14.49
C SER A 92 16.28 10.41 13.88
N SER A 93 16.07 10.55 12.57
CA SER A 93 16.16 11.86 11.91
C SER A 93 15.10 12.83 12.42
N LEU A 94 13.85 12.38 12.58
CA LEU A 94 12.76 13.19 13.12
C LEU A 94 13.02 13.63 14.56
N ILE A 95 13.61 12.76 15.40
CA ILE A 95 14.02 13.12 16.77
C ILE A 95 15.07 14.23 16.73
N HIS A 96 16.12 14.12 15.90
CA HIS A 96 17.17 15.14 15.84
C HIS A 96 16.64 16.50 15.34
N ILE A 97 15.60 16.50 14.49
CA ILE A 97 14.99 17.73 13.98
C ILE A 97 14.00 18.32 15.01
N PHE A 98 13.20 17.47 15.69
CA PHE A 98 12.04 17.89 16.46
C PHE A 98 12.01 17.42 17.92
N VAL A 99 13.17 17.12 18.55
CA VAL A 99 13.23 16.62 19.93
C VAL A 99 12.40 17.44 20.91
N PHE A 100 12.43 18.78 20.79
CA PHE A 100 11.64 19.68 21.64
C PHE A 100 10.14 19.67 21.32
N GLY A 101 9.75 19.39 20.07
CA GLY A 101 8.34 19.21 19.70
C GLY A 101 7.76 17.94 20.34
N TRP A 102 8.50 16.83 20.27
CA TRP A 102 8.15 15.60 20.97
C TRP A 102 8.11 15.78 22.48
N ALA A 103 9.13 16.41 23.08
CA ALA A 103 9.16 16.65 24.51
C ALA A 103 7.98 17.52 24.98
N ALA A 104 7.61 18.55 24.21
CA ALA A 104 6.45 19.37 24.49
C ALA A 104 5.14 18.57 24.42
N GLU A 105 5.00 17.67 23.43
CA GLU A 105 3.84 16.80 23.30
C GLU A 105 3.66 15.93 24.55
N TRP A 106 4.75 15.32 25.04
CA TRP A 106 4.73 14.54 26.28
C TRP A 106 4.27 15.35 27.50
N VAL A 107 4.66 16.63 27.62
CA VAL A 107 4.20 17.50 28.70
C VAL A 107 2.69 17.73 28.60
N PHE A 108 2.18 18.06 27.41
CA PHE A 108 0.74 18.22 27.20
C PHE A 108 -0.03 16.93 27.47
N PHE A 109 0.53 15.77 27.12
CA PHE A 109 -0.05 14.47 27.43
C PHE A 109 -0.18 14.22 28.93
N VAL A 110 0.82 14.59 29.74
CA VAL A 110 0.72 14.50 31.20
C VAL A 110 -0.39 15.42 31.74
N VAL A 111 -0.48 16.65 31.24
CA VAL A 111 -1.55 17.59 31.62
C VAL A 111 -2.93 17.05 31.24
N GLU A 112 -3.05 16.47 30.05
CA GLU A 112 -4.26 15.82 29.55
C GLU A 112 -4.72 14.70 30.49
N ILE A 113 -3.82 13.78 30.86
CA ILE A 113 -4.13 12.67 31.76
C ILE A 113 -4.63 13.21 33.11
N VAL A 114 -3.87 14.13 33.73
CA VAL A 114 -4.23 14.70 35.04
C VAL A 114 -5.59 15.39 34.97
N ALA A 115 -5.84 16.20 33.94
CA ALA A 115 -7.11 16.89 33.75
C ALA A 115 -8.28 15.91 33.54
N ALA A 116 -8.09 14.82 32.80
CA ALA A 116 -9.11 13.78 32.61
C ALA A 116 -9.49 13.10 33.92
N PHE A 117 -8.49 12.77 34.75
CA PHE A 117 -8.71 12.20 36.08
C PHE A 117 -9.48 13.16 36.98
N VAL A 118 -9.04 14.42 37.07
CA VAL A 118 -9.72 15.43 37.87
C VAL A 118 -11.16 15.63 37.39
N TYR A 119 -11.38 15.77 36.08
CA TYR A 119 -12.71 15.90 35.49
C TYR A 119 -13.62 14.72 35.86
N TYR A 120 -13.16 13.49 35.69
CA TYR A 120 -14.00 12.34 36.01
C TYR A 120 -14.31 12.19 37.51
N TYR A 121 -13.30 12.27 38.37
CA TYR A 121 -13.46 12.01 39.81
C TYR A 121 -14.11 13.16 40.57
N MET A 122 -13.99 14.40 40.07
CA MET A 122 -14.63 15.57 40.66
C MET A 122 -16.01 15.89 40.09
N PHE A 123 -16.51 15.05 39.17
CA PHE A 123 -17.83 15.21 38.57
C PHE A 123 -18.96 15.17 39.63
N GLY A 124 -19.59 16.33 39.85
CA GLY A 124 -20.62 16.55 40.88
C GLY A 124 -20.08 16.79 42.30
N ARG A 125 -18.76 16.87 42.48
CA ARG A 125 -18.09 17.19 43.76
C ARG A 125 -17.40 18.56 43.74
N MET A 126 -17.15 19.09 42.55
CA MET A 126 -16.61 20.42 42.29
C MET A 126 -17.73 21.32 41.76
N ASP A 127 -17.62 22.63 41.96
CA ASP A 127 -18.55 23.57 41.35
C ASP A 127 -18.46 23.48 39.81
N SER A 128 -19.61 23.64 39.14
CA SER A 128 -19.70 23.41 37.70
C SER A 128 -18.80 24.33 36.88
N ARG A 129 -18.49 25.54 37.36
CA ARG A 129 -17.65 26.49 36.62
C ARG A 129 -16.20 26.02 36.61
N THR A 130 -15.66 25.66 37.76
CA THR A 130 -14.30 25.10 37.89
C THR A 130 -14.21 23.76 37.16
N HIS A 131 -15.24 22.92 37.27
CA HIS A 131 -15.28 21.63 36.59
C HIS A 131 -15.22 21.77 35.05
N LEU A 132 -15.96 22.74 34.48
CA LEU A 132 -15.87 23.07 33.06
C LEU A 132 -14.50 23.66 32.67
N GLN A 133 -13.85 24.42 33.55
CA GLN A 133 -12.48 24.90 33.31
C GLN A 133 -11.48 23.75 33.22
N VAL A 134 -11.60 22.72 34.07
CA VAL A 134 -10.77 21.50 33.96
C VAL A 134 -11.01 20.82 32.61
N GLY A 135 -12.26 20.75 32.15
CA GLY A 135 -12.56 20.25 30.81
C GLY A 135 -11.86 21.06 29.70
N TRP A 136 -11.84 22.39 29.80
CA TRP A 136 -11.11 23.24 28.85
C TRP A 136 -9.60 23.07 28.90
N ILE A 137 -9.02 22.89 30.09
CA ILE A 137 -7.59 22.57 30.26
C ILE A 137 -7.27 21.25 29.54
N TYR A 138 -8.11 20.22 29.74
CA TYR A 138 -7.99 18.96 29.03
C TYR A 138 -8.01 19.17 27.51
N PHE A 139 -9.04 19.85 26.99
CA PHE A 139 -9.20 20.03 25.54
C PHE A 139 -8.03 20.81 24.94
N ALA A 140 -7.59 21.88 25.59
CA ALA A 140 -6.45 22.66 25.13
C ALA A 140 -5.17 21.82 25.11
N ALA A 141 -4.92 21.03 26.16
CA ALA A 141 -3.76 20.14 26.21
C ALA A 141 -3.80 19.07 25.10
N ALA A 142 -4.94 18.38 24.94
CA ALA A 142 -5.11 17.37 23.90
C ALA A 142 -4.98 17.95 22.48
N TRP A 143 -5.54 19.14 22.23
CA TRP A 143 -5.40 19.82 20.95
C TRP A 143 -3.97 20.29 20.69
N MET A 144 -3.24 20.71 21.73
CA MET A 144 -1.81 21.02 21.61
C MET A 144 -0.98 19.78 21.29
N SER A 145 -1.30 18.61 21.85
CA SER A 145 -0.68 17.34 21.45
C SER A 145 -0.91 17.07 19.95
N LEU A 146 -2.16 17.21 19.48
CA LEU A 146 -2.48 17.09 18.05
C LEU A 146 -1.70 18.08 17.18
N LEU A 147 -1.60 19.35 17.62
CA LEU A 147 -0.84 20.38 16.91
C LEU A 147 0.64 20.01 16.75
N LEU A 148 1.24 19.50 17.82
CA LEU A 148 2.66 19.14 17.86
C LEU A 148 2.96 17.93 16.98
N ILE A 149 2.23 16.83 17.15
CA ILE A 149 2.44 15.64 16.32
C ILE A 149 2.12 15.92 14.85
N ASN A 150 1.09 16.73 14.57
CA ASN A 150 0.73 17.13 13.21
C ASN A 150 1.89 17.79 12.48
N GLY A 151 2.63 18.69 13.13
CA GLY A 151 3.77 19.34 12.49
C GLY A 151 4.89 18.38 12.11
N ILE A 152 5.15 17.38 12.96
CA ILE A 152 6.20 16.38 12.73
C ILE A 152 5.80 15.42 11.61
N ILE A 153 4.55 14.93 11.60
CA ILE A 153 4.09 13.98 10.58
C ILE A 153 3.84 14.66 9.22
N ALA A 154 3.34 15.90 9.20
CA ALA A 154 3.14 16.67 7.97
C ALA A 154 4.49 16.99 7.30
N PHE A 155 5.53 17.22 8.11
CA PHE A 155 6.89 17.41 7.61
C PHE A 155 7.36 16.22 6.78
N MET A 156 7.04 14.98 7.15
CA MET A 156 7.46 13.80 6.40
C MET A 156 6.99 13.83 4.93
N LEU A 157 5.80 14.36 4.68
CA LEU A 157 5.21 14.46 3.35
C LEU A 157 5.65 15.73 2.61
N THR A 158 5.68 16.87 3.32
CA THR A 158 5.99 18.17 2.72
C THR A 158 7.09 18.91 3.46
N PRO A 159 8.38 18.54 3.40
CA PRO A 159 9.44 19.31 4.08
C PRO A 159 9.54 20.78 3.64
N GLY A 160 9.14 21.09 2.40
CA GLY A 160 9.07 22.46 1.88
C GLY A 160 10.40 23.21 1.98
N ALA A 161 10.36 24.44 2.51
CA ALA A 161 11.52 25.33 2.62
C ALA A 161 12.67 24.78 3.47
N TRP A 162 12.40 23.76 4.29
CA TRP A 162 13.41 23.12 5.13
C TRP A 162 14.51 22.43 4.30
N LEU A 163 14.20 21.97 3.08
CA LEU A 163 15.16 21.32 2.19
C LEU A 163 16.30 22.25 1.77
N GLN A 164 16.03 23.55 1.61
CA GLN A 164 17.06 24.53 1.27
C GLN A 164 17.76 25.09 2.51
N GLN A 165 17.00 25.34 3.59
CA GLN A 165 17.53 25.90 4.81
C GLN A 165 16.92 25.22 6.04
N GLN A 166 17.71 24.35 6.66
CA GLN A 166 17.31 23.59 7.83
C GLN A 166 16.97 24.51 9.02
N GLY A 167 15.95 24.14 9.77
CA GLY A 167 15.57 24.82 11.01
C GLY A 167 14.26 24.28 11.57
N PHE A 168 14.14 24.24 12.90
CA PHE A 168 12.98 23.67 13.59
C PHE A 168 11.65 24.23 13.06
N TRP A 169 11.48 25.56 13.10
CA TRP A 169 10.20 26.19 12.75
C TRP A 169 9.80 26.05 11.29
N ARG A 170 10.79 26.00 10.38
CA ARG A 170 10.53 25.83 8.94
C ARG A 170 10.09 24.42 8.61
N GLY A 171 10.66 23.42 9.29
CA GLY A 171 10.19 22.04 9.16
C GLY A 171 8.85 21.83 9.84
N PHE A 172 8.64 22.46 11.01
CA PHE A 172 7.43 22.30 11.80
C PHE A 172 6.21 22.95 11.11
N PHE A 173 6.31 24.23 10.71
CA PHE A 173 5.28 24.94 9.95
C PHE A 173 5.45 24.75 8.45
N ASN A 174 5.43 23.49 8.04
CA ASN A 174 5.56 23.10 6.65
C ASN A 174 4.28 23.38 5.81
N PRO A 175 4.33 23.31 4.47
CA PRO A 175 3.20 23.69 3.61
C PRO A 175 1.87 23.02 3.94
N SER A 176 1.89 21.74 4.35
CA SER A 176 0.67 21.01 4.69
C SER A 176 0.25 21.10 6.17
N PHE A 177 1.00 21.82 7.00
CA PHE A 177 0.76 21.93 8.45
C PHE A 177 -0.66 22.36 8.79
N TRP A 178 -1.07 23.55 8.31
CA TRP A 178 -2.36 24.15 8.61
C TRP A 178 -3.55 23.37 8.04
N PRO A 179 -3.57 23.01 6.74
CA PRO A 179 -4.68 22.23 6.22
C PRO A 179 -4.81 20.86 6.91
N SER A 180 -3.70 20.17 7.19
CA SER A 180 -3.73 18.90 7.94
C SER A 180 -4.24 19.10 9.37
N LEU A 181 -3.81 20.15 10.09
CA LEU A 181 -4.24 20.41 11.47
C LEU A 181 -5.75 20.64 11.56
N PHE A 182 -6.29 21.51 10.71
CA PHE A 182 -7.72 21.83 10.73
C PHE A 182 -8.56 20.65 10.26
N PHE A 183 -8.12 19.94 9.22
CA PHE A 183 -8.78 18.71 8.78
C PHE A 183 -8.83 17.67 9.91
N ARG A 184 -7.70 17.37 10.56
CA ARG A 184 -7.62 16.43 11.69
C ARG A 184 -8.44 16.89 12.89
N THR A 185 -8.51 18.20 13.15
CA THR A 185 -9.38 18.75 14.19
C THR A 185 -10.86 18.48 13.89
N CYS A 186 -11.31 18.67 12.64
CA CYS A 186 -12.67 18.30 12.22
C CYS A 186 -12.91 16.79 12.36
N VAL A 187 -11.96 15.95 11.97
CA VAL A 187 -12.09 14.49 12.14
C VAL A 187 -12.17 14.10 13.62
N ALA A 188 -11.39 14.74 14.51
CA ALA A 188 -11.48 14.53 15.94
C ALA A 188 -12.88 14.85 16.50
N ILE A 189 -13.45 15.99 16.10
CA ILE A 189 -14.81 16.40 16.49
C ILE A 189 -15.87 15.43 15.93
N LEU A 190 -15.69 14.96 14.68
CA LEU A 190 -16.54 13.94 14.06
C LEU A 190 -16.54 12.65 14.90
N LEU A 191 -15.36 12.15 15.26
CA LEU A 191 -15.21 10.94 16.06
C LEU A 191 -15.82 11.09 17.45
N ALA A 192 -15.71 12.26 18.08
CA ALA A 192 -16.40 12.55 19.33
C ALA A 192 -17.93 12.36 19.20
N GLY A 193 -18.51 12.80 18.08
CA GLY A 193 -19.90 12.52 17.73
C GLY A 193 -20.17 11.02 17.60
N CYS A 194 -19.34 10.27 16.86
CA CYS A 194 -19.48 8.81 16.67
C CYS A 194 -19.43 8.03 18.00
N TYR A 195 -18.51 8.35 18.90
CA TYR A 195 -18.47 7.74 20.24
C TYR A 195 -19.64 8.22 21.13
N GLY A 196 -20.12 9.44 20.93
CA GLY A 196 -21.38 9.93 21.49
C GLY A 196 -22.58 9.07 21.08
N TYR A 197 -22.69 8.68 19.79
CA TYR A 197 -23.71 7.73 19.32
C TYR A 197 -23.63 6.40 20.05
N LEU A 198 -22.41 5.83 20.13
CA LEU A 198 -22.15 4.56 20.76
C LEU A 198 -22.67 4.59 22.19
N THR A 199 -22.18 5.51 23.00
CA THR A 199 -22.58 5.61 24.41
C THR A 199 -24.06 5.96 24.59
N ALA A 200 -24.65 6.79 23.72
CA ALA A 200 -26.08 7.10 23.76
C ALA A 200 -26.95 5.86 23.52
N SER A 201 -26.53 4.93 22.66
CA SER A 201 -27.28 3.70 22.38
C SER A 201 -27.43 2.77 23.59
N PHE A 202 -26.54 2.89 24.60
CA PHE A 202 -26.60 2.15 25.86
C PHE A 202 -27.40 2.87 26.96
N THR A 203 -27.91 4.07 26.68
CA THR A 203 -28.75 4.82 27.63
C THR A 203 -30.17 4.24 27.66
N ARG A 204 -30.62 3.86 28.87
CA ARG A 204 -31.96 3.27 29.10
C ARG A 204 -33.07 4.31 29.04
N ASP A 205 -32.83 5.49 29.61
CA ASP A 205 -33.78 6.60 29.54
C ASP A 205 -33.96 7.02 28.07
N ARG A 206 -35.18 6.87 27.57
CA ARG A 206 -35.53 7.17 26.19
C ARG A 206 -35.35 8.65 25.87
N GLN A 207 -35.73 9.56 26.75
CA GLN A 207 -35.63 11.00 26.48
C GLN A 207 -34.16 11.41 26.39
N VAL A 208 -33.33 10.99 27.36
CA VAL A 208 -31.89 11.26 27.35
C VAL A 208 -31.22 10.62 26.13
N ARG A 209 -31.56 9.37 25.81
CA ARG A 209 -31.02 8.69 24.62
C ARG A 209 -31.30 9.47 23.34
N LEU A 210 -32.54 9.89 23.12
CA LEU A 210 -32.90 10.62 21.90
C LEU A 210 -32.23 12.00 21.85
N ALA A 211 -32.18 12.71 22.98
CA ALA A 211 -31.54 14.01 23.09
C ALA A 211 -30.03 13.93 22.80
N MET A 212 -29.33 12.99 23.43
CA MET A 212 -27.88 12.82 23.26
C MET A 212 -27.50 12.20 21.92
N THR A 213 -28.37 11.37 21.32
CA THR A 213 -28.21 10.91 19.94
C THR A 213 -28.27 12.08 18.96
N ARG A 214 -29.28 12.94 19.06
CA ARG A 214 -29.38 14.15 18.20
C ARG A 214 -28.23 15.11 18.42
N PHE A 215 -27.83 15.32 19.67
CA PHE A 215 -26.67 16.15 20.01
C PHE A 215 -25.41 15.63 19.32
N SER A 216 -25.13 14.32 19.44
CA SER A 216 -23.97 13.68 18.81
C SER A 216 -24.04 13.67 17.29
N GLY A 217 -25.23 13.50 16.72
CA GLY A 217 -25.44 13.56 15.26
C GLY A 217 -25.21 14.94 14.66
N LYS A 218 -25.63 16.01 15.35
CA LYS A 218 -25.33 17.38 14.94
C LYS A 218 -23.84 17.68 14.99
N TRP A 219 -23.15 17.18 16.01
CA TRP A 219 -21.69 17.26 16.12
C TRP A 219 -20.98 16.59 14.95
N ALA A 220 -21.32 15.33 14.67
CA ALA A 220 -20.77 14.59 13.54
C ALA A 220 -21.04 15.30 12.21
N LEU A 221 -22.27 15.73 11.95
CA LEU A 221 -22.62 16.41 10.70
C LEU A 221 -21.88 17.74 10.53
N ALA A 222 -21.86 18.59 11.56
CA ALA A 222 -21.18 19.87 11.51
C ALA A 222 -19.68 19.71 11.26
N ALA A 223 -19.06 18.72 11.93
CA ALA A 223 -17.64 18.40 11.74
C ALA A 223 -17.34 17.89 10.32
N THR A 224 -18.18 17.02 9.75
CA THR A 224 -18.01 16.53 8.38
C THR A 224 -18.12 17.67 7.37
N VAL A 225 -19.11 18.56 7.51
CA VAL A 225 -19.26 19.71 6.60
C VAL A 225 -18.07 20.66 6.74
N ALA A 226 -17.63 20.94 7.96
CA ALA A 226 -16.47 21.79 8.22
C ALA A 226 -15.16 21.19 7.69
N ALA A 227 -15.04 19.86 7.62
CA ALA A 227 -13.85 19.19 7.11
C ALA A 227 -13.63 19.41 5.60
N ILE A 228 -14.67 19.63 4.81
CA ILE A 228 -14.62 19.74 3.34
C ILE A 228 -13.61 20.80 2.85
N PRO A 229 -13.71 22.08 3.25
CA PRO A 229 -12.74 23.09 2.79
C PRO A 229 -11.31 22.76 3.20
N PHE A 230 -11.09 22.19 4.39
CA PHE A 230 -9.76 21.81 4.84
C PHE A 230 -9.21 20.59 4.11
N ALA A 231 -10.06 19.63 3.73
CA ALA A 231 -9.67 18.50 2.89
C ALA A 231 -9.22 18.98 1.50
N ILE A 232 -9.97 19.90 0.89
CA ILE A 232 -9.61 20.50 -0.40
C ILE A 232 -8.28 21.26 -0.27
N TRP A 233 -8.14 22.11 0.76
CA TRP A 233 -6.89 22.83 1.00
C TRP A 233 -5.71 21.86 1.23
N TYR A 234 -5.94 20.73 1.90
CA TYR A 234 -4.89 19.74 2.12
C TYR A 234 -4.42 19.12 0.80
N VAL A 235 -5.35 18.69 -0.07
CA VAL A 235 -4.99 18.14 -1.39
C VAL A 235 -4.23 19.17 -2.23
N LEU A 236 -4.65 20.44 -2.21
CA LEU A 236 -3.97 21.53 -2.92
C LEU A 236 -2.58 21.87 -2.38
N ALA A 237 -2.29 21.51 -1.12
CA ALA A 237 -0.98 21.71 -0.50
C ALA A 237 -0.01 20.54 -0.77
N LEU A 238 -0.47 19.47 -1.43
CA LEU A 238 0.38 18.32 -1.75
C LEU A 238 1.34 18.65 -2.90
N PRO A 239 2.58 18.13 -2.87
CA PRO A 239 3.48 18.18 -4.02
C PRO A 239 2.88 17.44 -5.22
N ASP A 240 3.19 17.88 -6.44
CA ASP A 240 2.61 17.36 -7.69
C ASP A 240 2.65 15.82 -7.79
N GLN A 241 3.78 15.21 -7.40
CA GLN A 241 3.91 13.75 -7.39
C GLN A 241 2.90 13.09 -6.43
N ALA A 242 2.78 13.59 -5.21
CA ALA A 242 1.87 13.06 -4.20
C ALA A 242 0.41 13.32 -4.59
N ALA A 243 0.12 14.51 -5.13
CA ALA A 243 -1.21 14.85 -5.65
C ALA A 243 -1.62 13.91 -6.78
N ALA A 244 -0.74 13.65 -7.75
CA ALA A 244 -1.03 12.76 -8.86
C ALA A 244 -1.32 11.31 -8.41
N LEU A 245 -0.60 10.82 -7.39
CA LEU A 245 -0.87 9.52 -6.77
C LEU A 245 -2.27 9.46 -6.13
N VAL A 246 -2.68 10.50 -5.42
CA VAL A 246 -4.00 10.61 -4.79
C VAL A 246 -5.12 10.79 -5.82
N LEU A 247 -4.85 11.48 -6.92
CA LEU A 247 -5.82 11.78 -7.98
C LEU A 247 -6.03 10.63 -8.98
N GLY A 248 -5.36 9.49 -8.80
CA GLY A 248 -5.69 8.27 -9.56
C GLY A 248 -4.52 7.53 -10.19
N LYS A 249 -3.29 8.09 -10.20
CA LYS A 249 -2.12 7.40 -10.79
C LYS A 249 -1.71 6.10 -10.10
N SER A 250 -2.27 5.82 -8.91
CA SER A 250 -2.10 4.53 -8.24
C SER A 250 -3.47 3.88 -8.04
N PRO A 251 -3.76 2.74 -8.69
CA PRO A 251 -5.03 2.04 -8.54
C PRO A 251 -5.33 1.66 -7.09
N THR A 252 -4.29 1.35 -6.30
CA THR A 252 -4.44 1.02 -4.88
C THR A 252 -4.88 2.24 -4.06
N ILE A 253 -4.41 3.45 -4.42
CA ILE A 253 -4.82 4.69 -3.77
C ILE A 253 -6.21 5.12 -4.21
N ALA A 254 -6.52 5.00 -5.50
CA ALA A 254 -7.86 5.23 -6.01
C ALA A 254 -8.88 4.31 -5.30
N MET A 255 -8.54 3.03 -5.14
CA MET A 255 -9.37 2.07 -4.41
C MET A 255 -9.56 2.50 -2.95
N ALA A 256 -8.49 2.87 -2.23
CA ALA A 256 -8.62 3.37 -0.85
C ALA A 256 -9.55 4.61 -0.77
N VAL A 257 -9.39 5.57 -1.68
CA VAL A 257 -10.28 6.76 -1.77
C VAL A 257 -11.74 6.34 -1.97
N GLN A 258 -12.01 5.37 -2.85
CA GLN A 258 -13.37 4.85 -3.08
C GLN A 258 -13.96 4.20 -1.82
N TRP A 259 -13.21 3.30 -1.16
CA TRP A 259 -13.66 2.68 0.10
C TRP A 259 -13.92 3.71 1.20
N GLY A 260 -13.03 4.70 1.34
CA GLY A 260 -13.20 5.82 2.27
C GLY A 260 -14.44 6.65 1.94
N GLY A 261 -14.70 6.91 0.66
CA GLY A 261 -15.88 7.62 0.17
C GLY A 261 -17.18 6.87 0.47
N VAL A 262 -17.22 5.56 0.22
CA VAL A 262 -18.36 4.69 0.55
C VAL A 262 -18.60 4.67 2.07
N ALA A 263 -17.54 4.52 2.86
CA ALA A 263 -17.63 4.54 4.31
C ALA A 263 -18.16 5.88 4.84
N LEU A 264 -17.69 6.99 4.29
CA LEU A 264 -18.17 8.33 4.63
C LEU A 264 -19.63 8.53 4.24
N ALA A 265 -20.05 8.08 3.06
CA ALA A 265 -21.44 8.14 2.62
C ALA A 265 -22.35 7.32 3.53
N GLY A 266 -21.94 6.11 3.91
CA GLY A 266 -22.66 5.29 4.89
C GLY A 266 -22.76 5.96 6.26
N LEU A 267 -21.66 6.55 6.74
CA LEU A 267 -21.64 7.28 8.01
C LEU A 267 -22.57 8.51 7.99
N LEU A 268 -22.58 9.25 6.88
CA LEU A 268 -23.47 10.39 6.66
C LEU A 268 -24.94 9.92 6.61
N ALA A 269 -25.24 8.83 5.92
CA ALA A 269 -26.58 8.26 5.87
C ALA A 269 -27.09 7.90 7.27
N ILE A 270 -26.28 7.22 8.09
CA ILE A 270 -26.61 6.92 9.49
C ILE A 270 -26.78 8.21 10.29
N THR A 271 -25.88 9.19 10.11
CA THR A 271 -25.90 10.44 10.87
C THR A 271 -27.15 11.27 10.58
N LEU A 272 -27.53 11.40 9.31
CA LEU A 272 -28.74 12.11 8.92
C LEU A 272 -30.00 11.38 9.38
N THR A 273 -30.05 10.06 9.19
CA THR A 273 -31.24 9.25 9.50
C THR A 273 -31.37 8.95 11.00
N ALA A 274 -30.51 8.09 11.55
CA ALA A 274 -30.55 7.62 12.93
C ALA A 274 -30.00 8.65 13.93
N GLY A 275 -29.34 9.72 13.48
CA GLY A 275 -28.91 10.83 14.32
C GLY A 275 -29.89 11.93 14.49
N ILE A 276 -30.35 12.47 13.36
CA ILE A 276 -31.05 13.75 13.30
C ILE A 276 -32.55 13.52 13.10
N VAL A 277 -32.93 12.87 12.00
CA VAL A 277 -34.35 12.72 11.60
C VAL A 277 -35.08 11.75 12.52
N ARG A 278 -34.54 10.55 12.74
CA ARG A 278 -35.13 9.48 13.56
C ARG A 278 -34.13 8.96 14.61
N PRO A 279 -33.81 9.73 15.67
CA PRO A 279 -32.91 9.29 16.74
C PRO A 279 -33.34 8.01 17.47
N GLY A 280 -34.61 7.60 17.34
CA GLY A 280 -35.08 6.32 17.88
C GLY A 280 -34.45 5.10 17.22
N TRP A 281 -33.86 5.26 16.04
CA TRP A 281 -33.18 4.19 15.29
C TRP A 281 -31.71 4.00 15.71
N ASN A 282 -31.18 4.81 16.64
CA ASN A 282 -29.86 4.60 17.21
C ASN A 282 -29.86 3.40 18.18
N LEU A 283 -30.03 2.20 17.60
CA LEU A 283 -29.85 0.92 18.25
C LEU A 283 -28.36 0.58 18.32
N LYS A 284 -27.98 -0.33 19.22
CA LYS A 284 -26.57 -0.72 19.37
C LYS A 284 -25.91 -1.14 18.05
N PRO A 285 -26.52 -1.98 17.19
CA PRO A 285 -25.89 -2.34 15.91
C PRO A 285 -25.66 -1.14 14.99
N VAL A 286 -26.59 -0.18 14.97
CA VAL A 286 -26.46 1.05 14.17
C VAL A 286 -25.33 1.92 14.68
N ALA A 287 -25.19 2.04 16.01
CA ALA A 287 -24.11 2.78 16.63
C ALA A 287 -22.73 2.13 16.39
N PHE A 288 -22.65 0.81 16.46
CA PHE A 288 -21.44 0.06 16.10
C PHE A 288 -21.12 0.18 14.61
N ALA A 289 -22.11 0.13 13.73
CA ALA A 289 -21.91 0.35 12.29
C ALA A 289 -21.36 1.76 12.01
N ALA A 290 -21.89 2.80 12.66
CA ALA A 290 -21.35 4.15 12.56
C ALA A 290 -19.88 4.23 13.01
N LEU A 291 -19.54 3.53 14.10
CA LEU A 291 -18.17 3.48 14.59
C LEU A 291 -17.23 2.77 13.60
N LEU A 292 -17.64 1.62 13.06
CA LEU A 292 -16.86 0.87 12.06
C LEU A 292 -16.66 1.67 10.76
N LEU A 293 -17.70 2.37 10.30
CA LEU A 293 -17.60 3.26 9.14
C LEU A 293 -16.66 4.42 9.42
N SER A 294 -16.70 5.02 10.62
CA SER A 294 -15.75 6.06 11.00
C SER A 294 -14.30 5.56 11.11
N LEU A 295 -14.10 4.31 11.54
CA LEU A 295 -12.79 3.66 11.55
C LEU A 295 -12.31 3.40 10.11
N ALA A 296 -13.19 2.98 9.21
CA ALA A 296 -12.86 2.79 7.79
C ALA A 296 -12.49 4.12 7.11
N VAL A 297 -13.21 5.21 7.41
CA VAL A 297 -12.84 6.57 6.94
C VAL A 297 -11.45 6.96 7.43
N MET A 298 -11.17 6.78 8.73
CA MET A 298 -9.86 7.08 9.33
C MET A 298 -8.74 6.20 8.74
N GLY A 299 -8.99 4.89 8.63
CA GLY A 299 -8.04 3.93 8.07
C GLY A 299 -7.70 4.24 6.62
N SER A 300 -8.72 4.57 5.81
CA SER A 300 -8.54 5.05 4.43
C SER A 300 -7.66 6.29 4.39
N PHE A 301 -7.96 7.31 5.21
CA PHE A 301 -7.17 8.55 5.26
C PHE A 301 -5.71 8.30 5.65
N GLU A 302 -5.45 7.55 6.73
CA GLU A 302 -4.08 7.27 7.16
C GLU A 302 -3.31 6.43 6.14
N TRP A 303 -3.97 5.48 5.48
CA TRP A 303 -3.37 4.68 4.43
C TRP A 303 -3.05 5.53 3.19
N ILE A 304 -3.96 6.42 2.75
CA ILE A 304 -3.72 7.34 1.62
C ILE A 304 -2.54 8.26 1.94
N ARG A 305 -2.51 8.86 3.13
CA ARG A 305 -1.40 9.72 3.59
C ARG A 305 -0.06 8.98 3.55
N GLU A 306 -0.06 7.72 3.99
CA GLU A 306 1.11 6.85 3.99
C GLU A 306 1.56 6.46 2.57
N ALA A 307 0.62 6.19 1.68
CA ALA A 307 0.91 5.82 0.30
C ALA A 307 1.37 7.03 -0.53
N ALA A 308 0.76 8.19 -0.32
CA ALA A 308 1.03 9.43 -1.07
C ALA A 308 2.44 9.98 -0.84
N ARG A 309 3.13 9.63 0.25
CA ARG A 309 4.53 10.01 0.47
C ARG A 309 5.53 9.15 -0.31
N ARG A 310 5.15 7.97 -0.80
CA ARG A 310 6.07 7.07 -1.49
C ARG A 310 6.60 7.74 -2.77
N PRO A 311 7.90 7.59 -3.10
CA PRO A 311 8.87 6.61 -2.59
C PRO A 311 9.55 7.02 -1.27
N TRP A 312 9.20 8.17 -0.71
CA TRP A 312 9.85 8.78 0.44
C TRP A 312 9.26 8.32 1.77
N VAL A 313 10.11 8.26 2.80
CA VAL A 313 9.67 8.34 4.20
C VAL A 313 9.76 9.79 4.70
N ILE A 314 10.75 10.56 4.21
CA ILE A 314 10.85 12.02 4.39
C ILE A 314 11.12 12.62 3.01
N GLY A 315 10.17 13.40 2.48
CA GLY A 315 10.18 13.92 1.11
C GLY A 315 11.49 14.58 0.70
N GLY A 316 12.16 14.07 -0.33
CA GLY A 316 13.43 14.64 -0.82
C GLY A 316 14.66 14.45 0.10
N VAL A 317 14.52 13.75 1.23
CA VAL A 317 15.63 13.51 2.18
C VAL A 317 15.96 12.02 2.29
N MET A 318 14.94 11.18 2.48
CA MET A 318 15.12 9.76 2.78
C MET A 318 14.01 8.93 2.14
N TYR A 319 14.42 7.85 1.47
CA TYR A 319 13.53 6.88 0.85
C TYR A 319 12.90 5.93 1.88
N SER A 320 11.83 5.25 1.48
CA SER A 320 11.10 4.29 2.33
C SER A 320 11.98 3.16 2.88
N ASN A 321 13.06 2.81 2.17
CA ASN A 321 14.07 1.84 2.57
C ASN A 321 15.20 2.43 3.45
N MET A 322 14.99 3.62 4.01
CA MET A 322 15.93 4.33 4.91
C MET A 322 17.23 4.84 4.27
N ILE A 323 17.39 4.72 2.97
CA ILE A 323 18.54 5.30 2.24
C ILE A 323 18.30 6.80 2.04
N ARG A 324 19.31 7.62 2.36
CA ARG A 324 19.25 9.07 2.11
C ARG A 324 19.42 9.35 0.61
N ALA A 325 18.68 10.31 0.09
CA ALA A 325 18.80 10.72 -1.31
C ALA A 325 20.24 11.10 -1.69
N SER A 326 20.93 11.78 -0.77
CA SER A 326 22.33 12.20 -0.93
C SER A 326 23.33 11.06 -1.07
N ASP A 327 23.00 9.88 -0.56
CA ASP A 327 23.96 8.77 -0.46
C ASP A 327 23.93 7.89 -1.73
N VAL A 328 22.84 7.96 -2.51
CA VAL A 328 22.62 7.11 -3.70
C VAL A 328 23.77 7.20 -4.71
N PRO A 329 24.30 8.39 -5.11
CA PRO A 329 25.40 8.45 -6.06
C PRO A 329 26.65 7.70 -5.58
N SER A 330 27.03 7.87 -4.31
CA SER A 330 28.19 7.17 -3.75
C SER A 330 27.96 5.66 -3.63
N LEU A 331 26.72 5.22 -3.35
CA LEU A 331 26.37 3.80 -3.26
C LEU A 331 26.38 3.15 -4.64
N ASN A 332 25.98 3.87 -5.69
CA ASN A 332 26.05 3.38 -7.07
C ASN A 332 27.48 3.23 -7.56
N GLU A 333 28.40 4.10 -7.11
CA GLU A 333 29.82 4.03 -7.47
C GLU A 333 30.56 2.92 -6.71
N LYS A 334 30.40 2.86 -5.38
CA LYS A 334 31.19 1.96 -4.52
C LYS A 334 30.52 0.61 -4.25
N GLY A 335 29.21 0.53 -4.38
CA GLY A 335 28.39 -0.61 -4.00
C GLY A 335 27.79 -0.49 -2.60
N PHE A 336 26.52 -0.90 -2.49
CA PHE A 336 25.77 -0.87 -1.24
C PHE A 336 26.37 -1.79 -0.18
N LEU A 337 26.76 -3.00 -0.58
CA LEU A 337 27.28 -4.03 0.32
C LEU A 337 28.62 -3.63 0.94
N GLN A 338 29.42 -2.81 0.25
CA GLN A 338 30.67 -2.30 0.80
C GLN A 338 30.41 -1.32 1.95
N GLU A 339 29.46 -0.41 1.77
CA GLU A 339 29.16 0.69 2.69
C GLU A 339 28.15 0.31 3.81
N ALA A 340 27.32 -0.72 3.62
CA ALA A 340 26.29 -1.11 4.58
C ALA A 340 26.90 -1.72 5.86
N ARG A 341 26.53 -1.26 7.06
CA ARG A 341 27.14 -1.79 8.30
C ARG A 341 26.72 -3.23 8.65
N TRP A 342 25.48 -3.59 8.33
CA TRP A 342 24.83 -4.83 8.78
C TRP A 342 24.64 -5.83 7.64
N VAL A 343 25.76 -6.23 7.03
CA VAL A 343 25.83 -7.25 5.98
C VAL A 343 27.04 -8.15 6.20
N ALA A 344 26.91 -9.42 5.83
CA ALA A 344 27.97 -10.42 5.86
C ALA A 344 28.77 -10.42 4.54
N ASN A 345 28.11 -10.26 3.39
CA ASN A 345 28.76 -10.28 2.08
C ASN A 345 29.08 -8.86 1.65
N ARG A 346 30.35 -8.44 1.74
CA ARG A 346 30.81 -7.09 1.35
C ARG A 346 31.03 -6.93 -0.15
N THR A 347 31.26 -8.04 -0.84
CA THR A 347 31.53 -8.10 -2.28
C THR A 347 30.71 -9.22 -2.90
N VAL A 348 30.31 -9.01 -4.15
CA VAL A 348 29.63 -10.04 -4.95
C VAL A 348 30.69 -10.93 -5.61
N THR A 349 30.57 -12.22 -5.40
CA THR A 349 31.40 -13.30 -5.95
C THR A 349 30.46 -14.37 -6.54
N PRO A 350 30.92 -15.20 -7.50
CA PRO A 350 30.11 -16.29 -8.03
C PRO A 350 29.53 -17.21 -6.95
N GLU A 351 30.28 -17.47 -5.87
CA GLU A 351 29.92 -18.38 -4.79
C GLU A 351 28.91 -17.77 -3.79
N ASN A 352 28.80 -16.44 -3.73
CA ASN A 352 27.89 -15.76 -2.80
C ASN A 352 26.81 -14.93 -3.49
N GLN A 353 26.73 -14.91 -4.81
CA GLN A 353 25.83 -14.04 -5.59
C GLN A 353 24.40 -14.02 -5.05
N ARG A 354 23.78 -15.19 -4.81
CA ARG A 354 22.40 -15.25 -4.27
C ARG A 354 22.29 -14.83 -2.81
N ARG A 355 23.31 -15.12 -1.98
CA ARG A 355 23.36 -14.66 -0.57
C ARG A 355 23.51 -13.13 -0.48
N ALA A 356 24.37 -12.54 -1.32
CA ALA A 356 24.52 -11.10 -1.46
C ALA A 356 23.20 -10.47 -1.97
N GLY A 357 22.56 -11.10 -2.96
CA GLY A 357 21.23 -10.72 -3.45
C GLY A 357 20.16 -10.69 -2.36
N ARG A 358 20.14 -11.70 -1.48
CA ARG A 358 19.23 -11.75 -0.34
C ARG A 358 19.46 -10.59 0.62
N GLU A 359 20.71 -10.22 0.90
CA GLU A 359 21.01 -9.06 1.75
C GLU A 359 20.54 -7.75 1.11
N LEU A 360 20.76 -7.57 -0.20
CA LEU A 360 20.23 -6.43 -0.95
C LEU A 360 18.70 -6.36 -0.87
N PHE A 361 18.01 -7.50 -1.02
CA PHE A 361 16.56 -7.57 -0.88
C PHE A 361 16.10 -7.11 0.52
N ILE A 362 16.71 -7.66 1.58
CA ILE A 362 16.39 -7.32 2.97
C ILE A 362 16.56 -5.83 3.25
N HIS A 363 17.62 -5.22 2.71
CA HIS A 363 17.95 -3.82 2.99
C HIS A 363 17.21 -2.82 2.10
N GLN A 364 16.91 -3.16 0.85
CA GLN A 364 16.38 -2.21 -0.13
C GLN A 364 14.94 -2.46 -0.54
N CYS A 365 14.50 -3.72 -0.60
CA CYS A 365 13.21 -4.12 -1.16
C CYS A 365 12.19 -4.46 -0.06
N TYR A 366 12.62 -5.11 1.02
CA TYR A 366 11.75 -5.59 2.11
C TYR A 366 10.97 -4.47 2.82
N ALA A 367 11.50 -3.23 2.81
CA ALA A 367 10.78 -2.07 3.33
C ALA A 367 9.38 -1.88 2.69
N CYS A 368 9.19 -2.41 1.47
CA CYS A 368 7.93 -2.33 0.74
C CYS A 368 7.35 -3.71 0.37
N HIS A 369 8.19 -4.75 0.29
CA HIS A 369 7.79 -6.07 -0.22
C HIS A 369 7.90 -7.17 0.83
N THR A 370 6.83 -7.95 0.96
CA THR A 370 6.86 -9.22 1.69
C THR A 370 7.35 -10.36 0.79
N VAL A 371 7.63 -11.51 1.38
CA VAL A 371 7.95 -12.76 0.67
C VAL A 371 6.94 -13.81 1.12
N GLY A 372 6.05 -14.23 0.22
CA GLY A 372 4.94 -15.14 0.53
C GLY A 372 3.89 -14.51 1.46
N GLY A 373 3.91 -13.18 1.62
CA GLY A 373 3.05 -12.45 2.54
C GLY A 373 1.78 -11.90 1.90
N GLY A 374 0.81 -11.48 2.71
CA GLY A 374 -0.43 -10.88 2.19
C GLY A 374 -0.29 -9.47 1.63
N ASN A 375 0.78 -8.74 2.00
CA ASN A 375 0.95 -7.33 1.66
C ASN A 375 2.10 -7.10 0.67
N ASN A 376 1.75 -6.73 -0.57
CA ASN A 376 2.70 -6.38 -1.63
C ASN A 376 3.83 -7.42 -1.82
N ASP A 377 3.43 -8.69 -1.92
CA ASP A 377 4.34 -9.84 -2.06
C ASP A 377 5.24 -9.75 -3.29
N ILE A 378 6.55 -9.91 -3.10
CA ILE A 378 7.50 -9.88 -4.21
C ILE A 378 7.33 -11.09 -5.14
N VAL A 379 6.96 -12.25 -4.61
CA VAL A 379 6.86 -13.49 -5.39
C VAL A 379 5.77 -13.33 -6.44
N SER A 380 4.55 -12.99 -6.03
CA SER A 380 3.46 -12.69 -6.95
C SER A 380 3.82 -11.59 -7.97
N ARG A 381 4.47 -10.51 -7.52
CA ARG A 381 4.82 -9.37 -8.39
C ARG A 381 5.92 -9.67 -9.41
N THR A 382 6.73 -10.71 -9.19
CA THR A 382 7.86 -11.06 -10.05
C THR A 382 7.69 -12.43 -10.72
N ALA A 383 6.51 -13.05 -10.62
CA ALA A 383 6.21 -14.37 -11.17
C ALA A 383 6.47 -14.47 -12.67
N ALA A 384 6.23 -13.40 -13.43
CA ALA A 384 6.49 -13.33 -14.87
C ALA A 384 7.96 -13.08 -15.24
N GLN A 385 8.79 -12.64 -14.29
CA GLN A 385 10.13 -12.10 -14.59
C GLN A 385 11.15 -13.18 -14.94
N THR A 386 12.01 -12.88 -15.91
CA THR A 386 13.25 -13.60 -16.19
C THR A 386 14.43 -12.93 -15.47
N TYR A 387 15.56 -13.63 -15.36
CA TYR A 387 16.77 -13.04 -14.77
C TYR A 387 17.27 -11.82 -15.53
N SER A 388 17.32 -11.89 -16.86
CA SER A 388 17.72 -10.79 -17.74
C SER A 388 16.77 -9.59 -17.61
N GLY A 389 15.47 -9.85 -17.68
CA GLY A 389 14.45 -8.80 -17.58
C GLY A 389 14.44 -8.12 -16.21
N LEU A 390 14.55 -8.89 -15.12
CA LEU A 390 14.60 -8.32 -13.77
C LEU A 390 15.87 -7.51 -13.53
N THR A 391 17.02 -7.97 -14.03
CA THR A 391 18.29 -7.23 -13.94
C THR A 391 18.18 -5.87 -14.61
N ALA A 392 17.64 -5.83 -15.85
CA ALA A 392 17.40 -4.60 -16.57
C ALA A 392 16.39 -3.69 -15.84
N TYR A 393 15.32 -4.28 -15.30
CA TYR A 393 14.27 -3.57 -14.59
C TYR A 393 14.76 -2.86 -13.32
N ILE A 394 15.59 -3.52 -12.49
CA ILE A 394 16.07 -2.98 -11.20
C ILE A 394 16.71 -1.59 -11.37
N GLY A 395 17.50 -1.37 -12.43
CA GLY A 395 18.17 -0.08 -12.67
C GLY A 395 17.21 1.08 -12.97
N ARG A 396 16.01 0.78 -13.48
CA ARG A 396 15.03 1.75 -13.98
C ARG A 396 13.66 1.65 -13.30
N MET A 397 13.53 0.83 -12.26
CA MET A 397 12.26 0.58 -11.57
C MET A 397 11.59 1.87 -11.07
N HIS A 398 12.37 2.85 -10.63
CA HIS A 398 11.86 4.15 -10.17
C HIS A 398 11.34 5.06 -11.29
N GLN A 399 11.73 4.81 -12.55
CA GLN A 399 11.21 5.52 -13.72
C GLN A 399 9.89 4.91 -14.18
N VAL A 400 9.81 3.57 -14.16
CA VAL A 400 8.60 2.82 -14.52
C VAL A 400 7.54 2.92 -13.42
N ARG A 401 7.95 2.87 -12.15
CA ARG A 401 7.08 2.95 -10.97
C ARG A 401 7.60 4.06 -10.05
N PRO A 402 7.14 5.31 -10.23
CA PRO A 402 7.63 6.48 -9.47
C PRO A 402 7.48 6.37 -7.94
N PHE A 403 6.60 5.48 -7.46
CA PHE A 403 6.42 5.19 -6.03
C PHE A 403 7.46 4.21 -5.45
N MET A 404 8.34 3.63 -6.28
CA MET A 404 9.48 2.82 -5.85
C MET A 404 10.75 3.69 -5.75
N PRO A 405 11.56 3.54 -4.69
CA PRO A 405 12.85 4.23 -4.61
C PRO A 405 13.81 3.72 -5.70
N PRO A 406 14.78 4.52 -6.14
CA PRO A 406 15.84 4.03 -7.02
C PRO A 406 16.66 2.95 -6.32
N PHE A 407 17.17 1.99 -7.10
CA PHE A 407 18.11 1.01 -6.59
C PHE A 407 19.42 1.73 -6.26
N ALA A 408 19.96 1.48 -5.07
CA ALA A 408 21.23 2.05 -4.65
C ALA A 408 22.27 0.93 -4.63
N GLY A 409 23.16 0.88 -5.61
CA GLY A 409 24.15 -0.17 -5.74
C GLY A 409 24.71 -0.31 -7.15
N THR A 410 25.72 -1.16 -7.29
CA THR A 410 26.38 -1.41 -8.59
C THR A 410 25.54 -2.34 -9.46
N GLU A 411 25.87 -2.41 -10.76
CA GLU A 411 25.26 -3.38 -11.68
C GLU A 411 25.48 -4.84 -11.24
N ALA A 412 26.65 -5.15 -10.65
CA ALA A 412 26.92 -6.46 -10.08
C ALA A 412 25.99 -6.80 -8.90
N GLU A 413 25.64 -5.81 -8.09
CA GLU A 413 24.66 -5.95 -7.01
C GLU A 413 23.23 -6.07 -7.55
N ALA A 414 22.87 -5.34 -8.60
CA ALA A 414 21.57 -5.50 -9.26
C ALA A 414 21.39 -6.93 -9.82
N ARG A 415 22.43 -7.47 -10.48
CA ARG A 415 22.49 -8.88 -10.89
C ARG A 415 22.35 -9.85 -9.71
N ALA A 416 23.06 -9.60 -8.61
CA ALA A 416 22.95 -10.42 -7.41
C ALA A 416 21.52 -10.43 -6.85
N LEU A 417 20.87 -9.26 -6.77
CA LEU A 417 19.48 -9.12 -6.35
C LEU A 417 18.52 -9.89 -7.27
N ALA A 418 18.68 -9.76 -8.59
CA ALA A 418 17.88 -10.51 -9.56
C ALA A 418 18.09 -12.02 -9.42
N ALA A 419 19.32 -12.48 -9.19
CA ALA A 419 19.66 -13.89 -9.02
C ALA A 419 18.99 -14.48 -7.77
N TYR A 420 18.88 -13.72 -6.68
CA TYR A 420 18.13 -14.13 -5.50
C TYR A 420 16.62 -14.22 -5.79
N ILE A 421 16.03 -13.19 -6.39
CA ILE A 421 14.58 -13.17 -6.64
C ILE A 421 14.19 -14.28 -7.62
N VAL A 422 14.85 -14.37 -8.77
CA VAL A 422 14.52 -15.36 -9.81
C VAL A 422 14.98 -16.77 -9.42
N GLY A 423 16.19 -16.89 -8.88
CA GLY A 423 16.75 -18.20 -8.53
C GLY A 423 16.18 -18.77 -7.25
N ASP A 424 16.28 -18.06 -6.13
CA ASP A 424 15.90 -18.62 -4.82
C ASP A 424 14.39 -18.51 -4.54
N LEU A 425 13.72 -17.41 -4.93
CA LEU A 425 12.28 -17.27 -4.66
C LEU A 425 11.38 -17.98 -5.68
N HIS A 426 11.79 -18.03 -6.95
CA HIS A 426 11.00 -18.66 -8.02
C HIS A 426 11.53 -20.04 -8.46
N GLY A 427 12.75 -20.42 -8.08
CA GLY A 427 13.37 -21.67 -8.55
C GLY A 427 13.71 -21.65 -10.05
N LYS A 428 13.72 -20.48 -10.69
CA LYS A 428 13.99 -20.34 -12.13
C LYS A 428 15.48 -20.33 -12.41
N GLU A 429 15.83 -20.65 -13.64
CA GLU A 429 17.22 -20.69 -14.08
C GLU A 429 17.83 -19.28 -14.14
N VAL A 430 18.99 -19.11 -13.50
CA VAL A 430 19.77 -17.87 -13.51
C VAL A 430 20.86 -18.00 -14.57
N LYS A 431 20.56 -17.55 -15.79
CA LYS A 431 21.50 -17.53 -16.91
C LYS A 431 21.84 -16.09 -17.29
N GLU A 432 23.14 -15.75 -17.25
CA GLU A 432 23.62 -14.50 -17.82
C GLU A 432 23.31 -14.45 -19.33
N PRO A 433 22.89 -13.31 -19.88
CA PRO A 433 22.73 -13.16 -21.32
C PRO A 433 24.08 -13.43 -22.00
N VAL A 434 24.12 -14.39 -22.93
CA VAL A 434 25.31 -14.62 -23.75
C VAL A 434 25.44 -13.45 -24.72
N ALA A 435 26.42 -12.57 -24.50
CA ALA A 435 26.69 -11.45 -25.40
C ALA A 435 26.89 -11.94 -26.84
N GLY A 436 26.02 -11.50 -27.76
CA GLY A 436 26.18 -11.68 -29.20
C GLY A 436 25.53 -12.91 -29.86
N LYS A 437 24.59 -13.63 -29.20
CA LYS A 437 23.87 -14.77 -29.82
C LYS A 437 22.34 -14.74 -29.70
N GLY A 438 21.73 -13.67 -29.19
CA GLY A 438 20.28 -13.51 -29.11
C GLY A 438 19.74 -12.58 -30.19
N ASP A 439 18.49 -12.77 -30.58
CA ASP A 439 17.75 -11.79 -31.39
C ASP A 439 17.74 -10.42 -30.68
N PRO A 440 18.25 -9.35 -31.31
CA PRO A 440 18.25 -8.01 -30.74
C PRO A 440 16.84 -7.55 -30.31
N GLY A 441 15.80 -7.88 -31.07
CA GLY A 441 14.44 -7.46 -30.75
C GLY A 441 13.89 -8.14 -29.49
N ARG A 442 14.14 -9.46 -29.34
CA ARG A 442 13.86 -10.18 -28.09
C ARG A 442 14.58 -9.58 -26.89
N LEU A 443 15.85 -9.18 -27.03
CA LEU A 443 16.61 -8.58 -25.94
C LEU A 443 15.98 -7.24 -25.51
N VAL A 444 15.57 -6.42 -26.46
CA VAL A 444 14.88 -5.16 -26.16
C VAL A 444 13.53 -5.43 -25.49
N PHE A 445 12.78 -6.44 -25.94
CA PHE A 445 11.55 -6.86 -25.28
C PHE A 445 11.80 -7.26 -23.82
N GLU A 446 12.80 -8.11 -23.57
CA GLU A 446 13.16 -8.54 -22.21
C GLU A 446 13.54 -7.36 -21.31
N GLN A 447 14.22 -6.36 -21.86
CA GLN A 447 14.69 -5.19 -21.10
C GLN A 447 13.59 -4.13 -20.83
N HIS A 448 12.58 -4.02 -21.69
CA HIS A 448 11.60 -2.93 -21.64
C HIS A 448 10.16 -3.38 -21.34
N CYS A 449 9.79 -4.60 -21.71
CA CYS A 449 8.39 -5.05 -21.73
C CYS A 449 8.16 -6.26 -20.82
N ALA A 450 9.15 -7.15 -20.69
CA ALA A 450 9.02 -8.37 -19.88
C ALA A 450 8.80 -8.10 -18.39
N SER A 451 8.99 -6.85 -17.92
CA SER A 451 8.65 -6.44 -16.56
C SER A 451 7.15 -6.54 -16.24
N CYS A 452 6.29 -6.48 -17.26
CA CYS A 452 4.84 -6.47 -17.10
C CYS A 452 4.12 -7.48 -18.01
N HIS A 453 4.75 -7.92 -19.10
CA HIS A 453 4.11 -8.72 -20.13
C HIS A 453 4.87 -10.01 -20.42
N GLN A 454 4.14 -11.06 -20.83
CA GLN A 454 4.77 -12.18 -21.54
C GLN A 454 4.93 -11.84 -23.03
N ALA A 455 5.96 -12.40 -23.66
CA ALA A 455 6.21 -12.16 -25.08
C ALA A 455 5.02 -12.61 -25.94
N ASP A 456 4.51 -13.81 -25.67
CA ASP A 456 3.43 -14.43 -26.45
C ASP A 456 2.12 -13.62 -26.34
N GLU A 457 1.82 -13.06 -25.17
CA GLU A 457 0.65 -12.20 -24.95
C GLU A 457 0.69 -10.95 -25.84
N ILE A 458 1.84 -10.29 -25.92
CA ILE A 458 1.98 -9.05 -26.69
C ILE A 458 2.07 -9.35 -28.17
N VAL A 459 2.76 -10.42 -28.56
CA VAL A 459 2.80 -10.90 -29.94
C VAL A 459 1.39 -11.18 -30.44
N GLN A 460 0.55 -11.85 -29.64
CA GLN A 460 -0.84 -12.12 -29.98
C GLN A 460 -1.65 -10.81 -30.07
N ALA A 461 -1.47 -9.89 -29.12
CA ALA A 461 -2.18 -8.61 -29.09
C ALA A 461 -1.81 -7.68 -30.27
N MET A 462 -0.58 -7.76 -30.76
CA MET A 462 -0.04 -6.97 -31.88
C MET A 462 -0.16 -7.70 -33.22
N GLY A 463 -0.76 -8.90 -33.24
CA GLY A 463 -0.90 -9.73 -34.42
C GLY A 463 -1.57 -9.01 -35.59
N GLY A 464 -0.90 -8.99 -36.74
CA GLY A 464 -1.41 -8.39 -37.98
C GLY A 464 -1.07 -6.91 -38.18
N GLN A 465 -0.40 -6.24 -37.24
CA GLN A 465 0.09 -4.87 -37.38
C GLN A 465 1.46 -4.82 -38.08
N SER A 466 1.73 -3.75 -38.84
CA SER A 466 3.05 -3.53 -39.44
C SER A 466 4.10 -3.07 -38.40
N PRO A 467 5.41 -3.25 -38.64
CA PRO A 467 6.45 -2.76 -37.74
C PRO A 467 6.36 -1.24 -37.45
N GLU A 468 5.86 -0.44 -38.40
CA GLU A 468 5.64 0.99 -38.24
C GLU A 468 4.44 1.30 -37.33
N GLU A 469 3.35 0.53 -37.44
CA GLU A 469 2.16 0.67 -36.59
C GLU A 469 2.48 0.28 -35.14
N ILE A 470 3.24 -0.80 -34.95
CA ILE A 470 3.73 -1.22 -33.64
C ILE A 470 4.67 -0.16 -33.07
N ALA A 471 5.61 0.37 -33.87
CA ALA A 471 6.50 1.44 -33.42
C ALA A 471 5.76 2.73 -33.01
N GLY A 472 4.70 3.11 -33.74
CA GLY A 472 3.84 4.23 -33.38
C GLY A 472 3.09 3.99 -32.07
N THR A 473 2.65 2.76 -31.83
CA THR A 473 1.98 2.35 -30.58
C THR A 473 2.93 2.40 -29.38
N LEU A 474 4.20 2.04 -29.57
CA LEU A 474 5.24 2.14 -28.53
C LEU A 474 5.45 3.59 -28.04
N GLU A 475 5.17 4.60 -28.87
CA GLU A 475 5.29 6.02 -28.49
C GLU A 475 4.11 6.54 -27.68
N THR A 476 2.96 5.84 -27.72
CA THR A 476 1.70 6.30 -27.12
C THR A 476 1.13 5.27 -26.13
N LEU A 477 1.98 4.43 -25.54
CA LEU A 477 1.57 3.40 -24.58
C LEU A 477 0.79 3.97 -23.39
N ASP A 478 1.09 5.20 -22.97
CA ASP A 478 0.37 5.94 -21.92
C ASP A 478 -1.08 6.25 -22.28
N GLN A 479 -1.43 6.25 -23.57
CA GLN A 479 -2.81 6.43 -24.04
C GLN A 479 -3.61 5.13 -24.00
N ILE A 480 -2.93 3.98 -23.94
CA ILE A 480 -3.57 2.65 -23.82
C ILE A 480 -3.80 2.31 -22.35
N SER A 481 -2.82 2.62 -21.49
CA SER A 481 -2.94 2.46 -20.05
C SER A 481 -2.13 3.52 -19.34
N ASP A 482 -2.74 4.18 -18.36
CA ASP A 482 -2.08 5.18 -17.51
C ASP A 482 -0.88 4.59 -16.71
N GLU A 483 -0.77 3.25 -16.62
CA GLU A 483 0.36 2.57 -15.98
C GLU A 483 1.57 2.34 -16.91
N MET A 484 1.37 2.44 -18.22
CA MET A 484 2.44 2.34 -19.20
C MET A 484 3.00 3.73 -19.51
N VAL A 485 4.31 3.82 -19.67
CA VAL A 485 4.98 5.04 -20.13
C VAL A 485 5.37 4.88 -21.60
N PRO A 486 5.46 5.96 -22.38
CA PRO A 486 6.02 5.90 -23.73
C PRO A 486 7.37 5.18 -23.73
N PHE A 487 7.61 4.40 -24.77
CA PHE A 487 8.82 3.60 -24.88
C PHE A 487 10.06 4.50 -24.84
N ALA A 488 10.88 4.34 -23.79
CA ALA A 488 12.04 5.19 -23.52
C ALA A 488 13.34 4.73 -24.20
N GLY A 489 13.29 3.68 -25.03
CA GLY A 489 14.46 3.19 -25.76
C GLY A 489 14.79 4.05 -26.99
N SER A 490 15.98 3.85 -27.54
CA SER A 490 16.44 4.50 -28.77
C SER A 490 15.62 4.10 -30.00
N GLU A 491 15.70 4.90 -31.06
CA GLU A 491 15.07 4.59 -32.36
C GLU A 491 15.55 3.27 -32.98
N VAL A 492 16.73 2.78 -32.57
CA VAL A 492 17.24 1.47 -32.99
C VAL A 492 16.55 0.37 -32.20
N GLU A 493 16.48 0.49 -30.88
CA GLU A 493 15.80 -0.46 -30.00
C GLU A 493 14.30 -0.55 -30.32
N LYS A 494 13.65 0.59 -30.60
CA LYS A 494 12.24 0.64 -30.99
C LYS A 494 11.97 -0.17 -32.26
N ARG A 495 12.85 -0.06 -33.27
CA ARG A 495 12.76 -0.83 -34.52
C ARG A 495 13.04 -2.32 -34.30
N GLN A 496 14.00 -2.66 -33.47
CA GLN A 496 14.29 -4.05 -33.12
C GLN A 496 13.11 -4.69 -32.39
N LEU A 497 12.51 -3.97 -31.44
CA LEU A 497 11.33 -4.42 -30.70
C LEU A 497 10.11 -4.58 -31.61
N SER A 498 9.83 -3.58 -32.46
CA SER A 498 8.67 -3.68 -33.37
C SER A 498 8.84 -4.78 -34.41
N GLY A 499 10.06 -5.00 -34.92
CA GLY A 499 10.39 -6.13 -35.79
C GLY A 499 10.16 -7.49 -35.12
N PHE A 500 10.63 -7.66 -33.87
CA PHE A 500 10.42 -8.88 -33.09
C PHE A 500 8.95 -9.17 -32.79
N LEU A 501 8.18 -8.14 -32.43
CA LEU A 501 6.75 -8.29 -32.17
C LEU A 501 5.97 -8.61 -33.45
N HIS A 502 6.35 -7.99 -34.58
CA HIS A 502 5.76 -8.26 -35.88
C HIS A 502 6.04 -9.68 -36.37
N SER A 503 7.26 -10.19 -36.15
CA SER A 503 7.71 -11.50 -36.63
C SER A 503 7.18 -12.68 -35.80
N GLY A 504 6.22 -12.45 -34.91
CA GLY A 504 5.67 -13.50 -34.06
C GLY A 504 6.59 -13.90 -32.91
N GLY A 505 7.54 -13.04 -32.52
CA GLY A 505 8.54 -13.37 -31.49
C GLY A 505 9.73 -14.18 -32.02
N VAL A 506 9.97 -14.17 -33.33
CA VAL A 506 11.07 -14.91 -33.99
C VAL A 506 12.01 -13.93 -34.69
N GLY A 507 13.27 -13.82 -34.23
CA GLY A 507 14.18 -12.76 -34.70
C GLY A 507 14.49 -12.73 -36.20
N GLU A 508 14.69 -11.53 -36.74
CA GLU A 508 15.20 -11.30 -38.09
C GLU A 508 16.65 -11.81 -38.20
N GLY A 509 16.81 -13.04 -38.70
CA GLY A 509 18.13 -13.66 -38.91
C GLY A 509 18.20 -15.15 -38.57
N GLY A 510 17.15 -15.72 -37.97
CA GLY A 510 17.02 -17.17 -37.82
C GLY A 510 16.55 -17.80 -39.13
N THR A 511 17.46 -18.11 -40.06
CA THR A 511 17.14 -19.08 -41.12
C THR A 511 16.75 -20.38 -40.43
N GLY A 512 15.50 -20.79 -40.63
CA GLY A 512 14.90 -21.95 -39.97
C GLY A 512 15.80 -23.17 -40.03
N SER A 513 16.24 -23.61 -38.84
CA SER A 513 16.14 -25.04 -38.58
C SER A 513 14.67 -25.26 -38.28
N ALA A 514 13.98 -26.04 -39.12
CA ALA A 514 12.72 -26.65 -38.74
C ALA A 514 13.00 -27.51 -37.51
N THR A 515 12.93 -26.91 -36.34
CA THR A 515 12.86 -27.63 -35.07
C THR A 515 11.51 -28.31 -35.10
N ALA A 516 11.53 -29.63 -35.27
CA ALA A 516 10.34 -30.46 -35.21
C ALA A 516 9.54 -30.06 -33.96
N VAL A 517 8.29 -29.67 -34.17
CA VAL A 517 7.39 -29.25 -33.09
C VAL A 517 7.34 -30.36 -32.03
N SER A 518 7.70 -30.01 -30.79
CA SER A 518 7.84 -30.97 -29.69
C SER A 518 6.46 -31.24 -29.08
N GLY A 519 5.93 -32.44 -29.29
CA GLY A 519 4.62 -32.84 -28.72
C GLY A 519 4.50 -32.66 -27.20
N PRO A 520 5.54 -32.92 -26.38
CA PRO A 520 5.54 -32.61 -24.94
C PRO A 520 5.40 -31.11 -24.62
N GLU A 521 6.01 -30.23 -25.40
CA GLU A 521 5.91 -28.78 -25.19
C GLU A 521 4.52 -28.27 -25.58
N VAL A 522 3.96 -28.76 -26.69
CA VAL A 522 2.58 -28.47 -27.08
C VAL A 522 1.60 -28.94 -26.01
N PHE A 523 1.83 -30.10 -25.40
CA PHE A 523 1.01 -30.59 -24.29
C PHE A 523 1.11 -29.68 -23.05
N ALA A 524 2.31 -29.24 -22.69
CA ALA A 524 2.54 -28.36 -21.55
C ALA A 524 1.82 -27.02 -21.67
N VAL A 525 1.74 -26.47 -22.89
CA VAL A 525 1.08 -25.19 -23.16
C VAL A 525 -0.43 -25.33 -23.24
N HIS A 526 -0.94 -26.34 -23.95
CA HIS A 526 -2.36 -26.40 -24.31
C HIS A 526 -3.20 -27.34 -23.43
N CYS A 527 -2.58 -28.25 -22.68
CA CYS A 527 -3.30 -29.31 -21.96
C CYS A 527 -2.95 -29.38 -20.47
N ALA A 528 -1.72 -29.02 -20.07
CA ALA A 528 -1.26 -29.19 -18.68
C ALA A 528 -1.95 -28.30 -17.65
N ALA A 529 -2.66 -27.26 -18.10
CA ALA A 529 -3.51 -26.45 -17.22
C ALA A 529 -4.68 -27.25 -16.61
N CYS A 530 -5.15 -28.29 -17.30
CA CYS A 530 -6.32 -29.08 -16.90
C CYS A 530 -6.03 -30.58 -16.76
N HIS A 531 -4.93 -31.09 -17.34
CA HIS A 531 -4.59 -32.51 -17.33
C HIS A 531 -3.17 -32.77 -16.84
N ALA A 532 -3.04 -33.66 -15.86
CA ALA A 532 -1.74 -34.23 -15.51
C ALA A 532 -1.37 -35.33 -16.53
N PRO A 533 -0.12 -35.38 -17.04
CA PRO A 533 0.33 -36.40 -17.99
C PRO A 533 0.10 -37.84 -17.51
N GLU A 534 0.09 -38.06 -16.20
CA GLU A 534 -0.05 -39.38 -15.56
C GLU A 534 -1.51 -39.88 -15.54
N GLU A 535 -2.50 -39.00 -15.70
CA GLU A 535 -3.93 -39.33 -15.61
C GLU A 535 -4.59 -39.56 -16.98
N LEU A 536 -3.88 -39.21 -18.05
CA LEU A 536 -4.37 -39.34 -19.42
C LEU A 536 -4.30 -40.74 -20.02
N PRO A 537 -3.27 -41.58 -19.77
CA PRO A 537 -3.10 -42.86 -20.45
C PRO A 537 -4.33 -43.77 -20.41
N GLU A 538 -5.06 -43.82 -19.29
CA GLU A 538 -6.30 -44.60 -19.17
C GLU A 538 -7.44 -44.09 -20.07
N LYS A 539 -7.51 -42.77 -20.30
CA LYS A 539 -8.58 -42.11 -21.07
C LYS A 539 -8.34 -42.16 -22.58
N ILE A 540 -7.07 -42.29 -22.98
CA ILE A 540 -6.64 -42.35 -24.39
C ILE A 540 -6.16 -43.74 -24.82
N ALA A 541 -6.26 -44.73 -23.92
CA ALA A 541 -5.83 -46.10 -24.16
C ALA A 541 -6.51 -46.72 -25.39
N GLY A 542 -5.72 -47.43 -26.20
CA GLY A 542 -6.21 -48.16 -27.38
C GLY A 542 -6.48 -47.30 -28.62
N ARG A 543 -6.20 -45.98 -28.56
CA ARG A 543 -6.31 -45.08 -29.72
C ARG A 543 -4.96 -44.91 -30.40
N ASP A 544 -4.94 -44.96 -31.72
CA ASP A 544 -3.74 -44.67 -32.49
C ASP A 544 -3.53 -43.16 -32.72
N LYS A 545 -2.35 -42.78 -33.22
CA LYS A 545 -2.02 -41.38 -33.52
C LYS A 545 -3.05 -40.67 -34.40
N GLN A 546 -3.64 -41.36 -35.38
CA GLN A 546 -4.59 -40.75 -36.31
C GLN A 546 -5.93 -40.51 -35.63
N GLU A 547 -6.38 -41.46 -34.81
CA GLU A 547 -7.59 -41.31 -34.00
C GLU A 547 -7.45 -40.19 -32.96
N LEU A 548 -6.28 -40.08 -32.32
CA LEU A 548 -5.97 -38.98 -31.40
C LEU A 548 -5.89 -37.63 -32.12
N TYR A 549 -5.32 -37.61 -33.33
CA TYR A 549 -5.30 -36.41 -34.16
C TYR A 549 -6.71 -35.92 -34.45
N GLU A 550 -7.61 -36.80 -34.89
CA GLU A 550 -9.01 -36.45 -35.16
C GLU A 550 -9.76 -36.02 -33.91
N LEU A 551 -9.52 -36.70 -32.79
CA LEU A 551 -10.12 -36.39 -31.48
C LEU A 551 -9.76 -34.98 -31.00
N LEU A 552 -8.50 -34.56 -31.15
CA LEU A 552 -8.04 -33.24 -30.74
C LEU A 552 -8.80 -32.10 -31.41
N GLY A 553 -9.35 -32.30 -32.63
CA GLY A 553 -10.15 -31.27 -33.31
C GLY A 553 -11.63 -31.30 -32.99
N ARG A 554 -12.06 -32.21 -32.11
CA ARG A 554 -13.46 -32.42 -31.72
C ARG A 554 -13.57 -32.71 -30.22
N LEU A 555 -12.68 -32.11 -29.41
CA LEU A 555 -12.66 -32.32 -27.96
C LEU A 555 -13.98 -31.91 -27.30
N ASN A 556 -14.68 -30.94 -27.88
CA ASN A 556 -15.98 -30.45 -27.42
C ASN A 556 -17.08 -31.52 -27.55
N GLU A 557 -16.89 -32.52 -28.41
CA GLU A 557 -17.80 -33.67 -28.53
C GLU A 557 -17.60 -34.68 -27.38
N LEU A 558 -16.45 -34.63 -26.67
CA LEU A 558 -16.19 -35.46 -25.49
C LEU A 558 -16.62 -34.78 -24.19
N ASN A 559 -16.41 -33.48 -24.08
CA ASN A 559 -16.83 -32.65 -22.95
C ASN A 559 -17.06 -31.22 -23.45
N GLU A 560 -18.23 -30.66 -23.17
CA GLU A 560 -18.61 -29.31 -23.60
C GLU A 560 -17.65 -28.22 -23.09
N GLU A 561 -16.92 -28.47 -22.00
CA GLU A 561 -15.91 -27.56 -21.43
C GLU A 561 -14.55 -27.62 -22.14
N MET A 562 -14.33 -28.56 -23.06
CA MET A 562 -13.07 -28.72 -23.81
C MET A 562 -13.24 -28.22 -25.24
N GLU A 563 -12.73 -27.03 -25.57
CA GLU A 563 -12.78 -26.54 -26.95
C GLU A 563 -11.88 -27.37 -27.89
N PRO A 564 -12.19 -27.44 -29.20
CA PRO A 564 -11.29 -28.02 -30.20
C PRO A 564 -9.88 -27.42 -30.11
N PHE A 565 -8.87 -28.25 -30.32
CA PHE A 565 -7.47 -27.81 -30.27
C PHE A 565 -7.22 -26.67 -31.26
N ALA A 566 -6.82 -25.51 -30.72
CA ALA A 566 -6.71 -24.24 -31.45
C ALA A 566 -5.31 -23.97 -32.05
N GLY A 567 -4.34 -24.87 -31.86
CA GLY A 567 -3.00 -24.76 -32.44
C GLY A 567 -2.93 -25.14 -33.93
N THR A 568 -1.75 -25.01 -34.51
CA THR A 568 -1.46 -25.34 -35.93
C THR A 568 -1.61 -26.85 -36.22
N ASP A 569 -1.78 -27.22 -37.49
CA ASP A 569 -1.88 -28.63 -37.93
C ASP A 569 -0.62 -29.43 -37.53
N GLU A 570 0.56 -28.80 -37.58
CA GLU A 570 1.82 -29.40 -37.17
C GLU A 570 1.90 -29.63 -35.66
N GLU A 571 1.47 -28.67 -34.85
CA GLU A 571 1.35 -28.81 -33.39
C GLU A 571 0.35 -29.89 -33.00
N ARG A 572 -0.79 -29.96 -33.69
CA ARG A 572 -1.81 -30.98 -33.45
C ARG A 572 -1.29 -32.38 -33.78
N ARG A 573 -0.50 -32.55 -34.85
CA ARG A 573 0.16 -33.83 -35.19
C ARG A 573 1.26 -34.21 -34.20
N ALA A 574 2.01 -33.23 -33.71
CA ALA A 574 3.03 -33.44 -32.68
C ALA A 574 2.40 -33.85 -31.35
N LEU A 575 1.34 -33.18 -30.93
CA LEU A 575 0.56 -33.48 -29.74
C LEU A 575 -0.07 -34.87 -29.83
N ALA A 576 -0.71 -35.22 -30.94
CA ALA A 576 -1.27 -36.56 -31.16
C ALA A 576 -0.19 -37.66 -31.03
N GLY A 577 1.01 -37.42 -31.58
CA GLY A 577 2.13 -38.35 -31.45
C GLY A 577 2.64 -38.48 -30.01
N HIS A 578 2.62 -37.42 -29.22
CA HIS A 578 3.01 -37.48 -27.81
C HIS A 578 1.94 -38.16 -26.94
N LEU A 579 0.65 -37.91 -27.21
CA LEU A 579 -0.45 -38.59 -26.53
C LEU A 579 -0.42 -40.10 -26.81
N GLU A 580 -0.07 -40.51 -28.04
CA GLU A 580 0.15 -41.92 -28.38
C GLU A 580 1.30 -42.54 -27.57
N THR A 581 2.41 -41.81 -27.35
CA THR A 581 3.51 -42.33 -26.53
C THR A 581 3.15 -42.43 -25.05
N LEU A 582 2.33 -41.52 -24.53
CA LEU A 582 1.77 -41.62 -23.18
C LEU A 582 0.79 -42.80 -23.06
N ALA A 583 -0.02 -43.05 -24.09
CA ALA A 583 -0.94 -44.19 -24.15
C ALA A 583 -0.20 -45.54 -24.22
N GLY A 584 0.89 -45.62 -24.98
CA GLY A 584 1.72 -46.83 -25.15
C GLY A 584 2.64 -47.16 -23.97
N GLY A 585 2.82 -46.22 -23.03
CA GLY A 585 3.58 -46.41 -21.78
C GLY A 585 2.79 -47.14 -20.69
N ALA A 586 1.48 -47.33 -20.85
CA ALA A 586 0.63 -48.11 -19.95
C ALA A 586 0.67 -49.60 -20.35
N LYS A 587 1.64 -50.34 -19.82
CA LYS A 587 1.62 -51.80 -19.74
C LYS A 587 1.77 -52.29 -18.31
#